data_AF-A0A9D6YAN0-F1
#
_entry.id   AF-A0A9D6YAN0-F1
#
_cell.length_a   1.000
_cell.length_b   1.000
_cell.length_c   1.000
_cell.angle_alpha   90.00
_cell.angle_beta   90.00
_cell.angle_gamma   90.00
#
_symmetry.space_group_name_H-M   'P 1'
#
loop_
_entity.id
_entity.type
_entity.pdbx_description
1 polymer ?
#
loop_
_entity_poly.entity_id
_entity_poly.type
_entity_poly.pdbx_seq_one_letter_code
_entity_poly.pdbx_strand_id
1 'polypeptide(L)'
;MPGPGPEADAVRQVAKELEDLLAPCFDLGENPDGESANRIRDRAAGLGRRLVDAIERGGFASDRLGQCVRNLFECLELGPEGAAISLRAGENPNSLQRPSGL
;
A
#
# COMPACT_ATOMS: atom_id res chain seq x y z
N MET A 1 24.53 15.50 -8.36
CA MET A 1 23.73 14.64 -7.45
C MET A 1 23.48 13.35 -8.18
N PRO A 2 23.98 12.20 -7.72
CA PRO A 2 23.55 10.93 -8.30
C PRO A 2 22.03 10.80 -8.10
N GLY A 3 21.33 10.34 -9.14
CA GLY A 3 19.88 10.12 -9.08
C GLY A 3 19.48 9.11 -8.00
N PRO A 4 18.18 8.96 -7.71
CA PRO A 4 17.71 7.89 -6.84
C PRO A 4 18.28 6.53 -7.31
N GLY A 5 18.69 5.68 -6.36
CA GLY A 5 19.20 4.33 -6.66
C GLY A 5 18.11 3.42 -7.25
N PRO A 6 18.48 2.26 -7.83
CA PRO A 6 17.56 1.36 -8.51
C PRO A 6 16.40 0.88 -7.62
N GLU A 7 16.60 0.80 -6.30
CA GLU A 7 15.56 0.46 -5.32
C GLU A 7 14.52 1.56 -5.17
N ALA A 8 14.94 2.84 -5.22
CA ALA A 8 14.02 3.97 -5.15
C ALA A 8 13.18 4.08 -6.42
N ASP A 9 13.76 3.75 -7.59
CA ASP A 9 13.00 3.67 -8.84
C ASP A 9 11.99 2.52 -8.80
N ALA A 10 12.35 1.36 -8.24
CA ALA A 10 11.42 0.25 -8.07
C ALA A 10 10.24 0.60 -7.15
N VAL A 11 10.47 1.27 -6.02
CA VAL A 11 9.39 1.74 -5.14
C VAL A 11 8.46 2.71 -5.88
N ARG A 12 9.02 3.69 -6.59
CA ARG A 12 8.23 4.67 -7.37
C ARG A 12 7.41 4.00 -8.46
N GLN A 13 8.00 3.05 -9.17
CA GLN A 13 7.33 2.32 -10.23
C GLN A 13 6.12 1.53 -9.71
N VAL A 14 6.28 0.79 -8.61
CA VAL A 14 5.17 0.03 -8.02
C VAL A 14 4.09 0.97 -7.46
N ALA A 15 4.47 2.08 -6.83
CA ALA A 15 3.52 3.09 -6.36
C ALA A 15 2.72 3.69 -7.53
N LYS A 16 3.38 3.96 -8.67
CA LYS A 16 2.72 4.46 -9.88
C LYS A 16 1.77 3.43 -10.50
N GLU A 17 2.16 2.16 -10.55
CA GLU A 17 1.28 1.07 -11.00
C GLU A 17 0.02 0.94 -10.12
N LEU A 18 0.16 1.14 -8.80
CA LEU A 18 -0.96 1.13 -7.87
C LEU A 18 -1.88 2.34 -8.08
N GLU A 19 -1.32 3.54 -8.24
CA GLU A 19 -2.06 4.75 -8.56
C GLU A 19 -2.84 4.60 -9.88
N ASP A 20 -2.18 4.12 -10.93
CA ASP A 20 -2.81 3.93 -12.25
C ASP A 20 -3.94 2.89 -12.23
N LEU A 21 -3.83 1.89 -11.37
CA LEU A 21 -4.89 0.90 -11.17
C LEU A 21 -6.10 1.48 -10.45
N LEU A 22 -5.89 2.34 -9.45
CA LEU A 22 -6.94 2.84 -8.55
C LEU A 22 -7.55 4.17 -8.99
N ALA A 23 -6.83 5.00 -9.74
CA ALA A 23 -7.30 6.30 -10.21
C ALA A 23 -8.66 6.22 -10.95
N PRO A 24 -8.89 5.24 -11.85
CA PRO A 24 -10.20 5.11 -12.50
C PRO A 24 -11.35 4.88 -11.52
N CYS A 25 -11.13 4.20 -10.40
CA CYS A 25 -12.15 3.98 -9.37
C CYS A 25 -12.55 5.29 -8.65
N PHE A 26 -11.65 6.27 -8.60
CA PHE A 26 -11.96 7.59 -8.08
C PHE A 26 -12.77 8.42 -9.08
N ASP A 27 -12.39 8.36 -10.36
CA ASP A 27 -13.00 9.17 -11.43
C ASP A 27 -14.41 8.70 -11.81
N LEU A 28 -14.70 7.40 -11.69
CA LEU A 28 -15.98 6.82 -12.09
C LEU A 28 -17.16 7.29 -11.22
N GLY A 29 -16.92 7.77 -9.99
CA GLY A 29 -17.97 8.24 -9.07
C GLY A 29 -18.94 7.16 -8.57
N GLU A 30 -18.92 5.96 -9.17
CA GLU A 30 -19.62 4.75 -8.78
C GLU A 30 -18.63 3.59 -8.67
N ASN A 31 -18.93 2.65 -7.78
CA ASN A 31 -18.11 1.45 -7.64
C ASN A 31 -18.24 0.57 -8.91
N PRO A 32 -17.15 -0.03 -9.39
CA PRO A 32 -17.23 -1.02 -10.47
C PRO A 32 -18.13 -2.19 -10.06
N ASP A 33 -18.61 -2.96 -11.04
CA ASP A 33 -19.39 -4.17 -10.78
C ASP A 33 -18.61 -5.15 -9.88
N GLY A 34 -19.32 -6.03 -9.18
CA GLY A 34 -18.71 -6.89 -8.15
C GLY A 34 -17.55 -7.75 -8.64
N GLU A 35 -17.58 -8.21 -9.90
CA GLU A 35 -16.47 -9.00 -10.45
C GLU A 35 -15.24 -8.11 -10.73
N SER A 36 -15.45 -6.96 -11.35
CA SER A 36 -14.41 -5.96 -11.59
C SER A 36 -13.81 -5.42 -10.28
N ALA A 37 -14.65 -5.15 -9.28
CA ALA A 37 -14.22 -4.70 -7.95
C ALA A 37 -13.29 -5.73 -7.28
N ASN A 38 -13.66 -7.02 -7.32
CA ASN A 38 -12.84 -8.10 -6.77
C ASN A 38 -11.49 -8.21 -7.50
N ARG A 39 -11.49 -8.14 -8.84
CA ARG A 39 -10.24 -8.19 -9.63
C ARG A 39 -9.32 -7.00 -9.34
N ILE A 40 -9.88 -5.79 -9.22
CA ILE A 40 -9.12 -4.58 -8.88
C ILE A 40 -8.55 -4.71 -7.46
N ARG A 41 -9.35 -5.16 -6.50
CA ARG A 41 -8.93 -5.43 -5.12
C ARG A 41 -7.75 -6.39 -5.06
N ASP A 42 -7.86 -7.55 -5.71
CA ASP A 42 -6.80 -8.57 -5.72
C ASP A 42 -5.50 -8.04 -6.34
N ARG A 43 -5.63 -7.28 -7.43
CA ARG A 43 -4.47 -6.68 -8.10
C ARG A 43 -3.84 -5.56 -7.27
N ALA A 44 -4.65 -4.73 -6.61
CA ALA A 44 -4.17 -3.69 -5.70
C ALA A 44 -3.44 -4.30 -4.50
N ALA A 45 -3.97 -5.39 -3.92
CA ALA A 45 -3.31 -6.13 -2.84
C ALA A 45 -1.96 -6.70 -3.30
N GLY A 46 -1.91 -7.29 -4.50
CA GLY A 46 -0.66 -7.77 -5.10
C GLY A 46 0.39 -6.68 -5.28
N LEU A 47 -0.01 -5.50 -5.76
CA LEU A 47 0.87 -4.33 -5.88
C LEU A 47 1.30 -3.79 -4.50
N GLY A 48 0.39 -3.77 -3.53
CA GLY A 48 0.70 -3.39 -2.15
C GLY A 48 1.78 -4.28 -1.52
N ARG A 49 1.71 -5.60 -1.71
CA ARG A 49 2.75 -6.54 -1.26
C ARG A 49 4.10 -6.25 -1.93
N ARG A 50 4.11 -6.06 -3.25
CA ARG A 50 5.32 -5.70 -4.02
C ARG A 50 5.92 -4.37 -3.54
N LEU A 51 5.08 -3.41 -3.17
CA LEU A 51 5.50 -2.11 -2.66
C LEU A 51 6.22 -2.28 -1.32
N VAL A 52 5.66 -3.05 -0.40
CA VAL A 52 6.30 -3.35 0.90
C VAL A 52 7.64 -4.04 0.70
N ASP A 53 7.73 -5.04 -0.18
CA ASP A 53 9.01 -5.71 -0.45
C ASP A 53 10.07 -4.75 -1.03
N ALA A 54 9.67 -3.77 -1.84
CA ALA A 54 10.58 -2.76 -2.39
C ALA A 54 11.01 -1.74 -1.33
N ILE A 55 10.10 -1.30 -0.46
CA ILE A 55 10.38 -0.40 0.68
C ILE A 55 11.39 -1.05 1.63
N GLU A 56 11.16 -2.31 2.01
CA GLU A 56 12.02 -3.06 2.92
C GLU A 56 13.41 -3.26 2.33
N ARG A 57 13.51 -3.73 1.07
CA ARG A 57 14.80 -3.93 0.39
C ARG A 57 15.60 -2.64 0.21
N GLY A 58 14.93 -1.53 -0.06
CA GLY A 58 15.57 -0.23 -0.24
C GLY A 58 15.89 0.51 1.07
N GLY A 59 15.47 -0.01 2.23
CA GLY A 59 15.65 0.66 3.52
C GLY A 59 14.88 1.98 3.64
N PHE A 60 13.75 2.10 2.93
CA PHE A 60 12.92 3.31 2.91
C PHE A 60 11.80 3.31 3.95
N ALA A 61 11.76 2.28 4.81
CA ALA A 61 10.73 2.08 5.81
C ALA A 61 10.58 3.29 6.75
N SER A 62 9.34 3.69 7.04
CA SER A 62 9.03 4.75 7.99
C SER A 62 7.63 4.57 8.58
N ASP A 63 7.38 5.13 9.76
CA ASP A 63 6.08 5.02 10.45
C ASP A 63 4.92 5.42 9.53
N ARG A 64 5.06 6.57 8.86
CA ARG A 64 4.04 7.09 7.95
C ARG A 64 3.80 6.18 6.75
N LEU A 65 4.84 5.60 6.16
CA LEU A 65 4.67 4.65 5.04
C LEU A 65 3.99 3.37 5.50
N GLY A 66 4.37 2.84 6.66
CA GLY A 66 3.71 1.71 7.28
C GLY A 66 2.21 1.95 7.51
N GLN A 67 1.85 3.12 8.05
CA GLN A 67 0.44 3.50 8.21
C GLN A 67 -0.30 3.59 6.86
N CYS A 68 0.31 4.17 5.82
CA CYS A 68 -0.28 4.19 4.48
C CYS A 68 -0.52 2.78 3.94
N VAL A 69 0.42 1.85 4.14
CA VAL A 69 0.27 0.45 3.74
C VAL A 69 -0.88 -0.21 4.51
N ARG A 70 -0.97 -0.01 5.84
CA ARG A 70 -2.09 -0.57 6.62
C ARG A 70 -3.43 -0.06 6.10
N ASN A 71 -3.56 1.26 5.95
CA ASN A 71 -4.80 1.90 5.52
C ASN A 71 -5.23 1.40 4.13
N LEU A 72 -4.27 1.22 3.20
CA LEU A 72 -4.55 0.60 1.90
C LEU A 72 -5.22 -0.76 2.06
N PHE A 73 -4.64 -1.65 2.87
CA PHE A 73 -5.17 -3.01 3.04
C PHE A 73 -6.48 -3.04 3.84
N GLU A 74 -6.71 -2.11 4.75
CA GLU A 74 -8.01 -1.91 5.40
C GLU A 74 -9.09 -1.53 4.37
N CYS A 75 -8.80 -0.59 3.45
CA CYS A 75 -9.71 -0.24 2.35
C CYS A 75 -9.97 -1.41 1.40
N LEU A 76 -9.03 -2.35 1.28
CA LEU A 76 -9.19 -3.57 0.50
C LEU A 76 -9.84 -4.71 1.30
N GLU A 77 -10.38 -4.46 2.50
CA GLU A 77 -10.96 -5.50 3.38
C GLU A 77 -9.98 -6.64 3.70
N LEU A 78 -8.68 -6.33 3.77
CA LEU A 78 -7.57 -7.23 4.08
C LEU A 78 -6.82 -6.77 5.35
N GLY A 79 -7.55 -6.20 6.31
CA GLY A 79 -7.01 -5.60 7.53
C GLY A 79 -5.98 -6.46 8.30
N PRO A 80 -6.24 -7.75 8.56
CA PRO A 80 -5.26 -8.61 9.25
C PRO A 80 -3.93 -8.75 8.52
N GLU A 81 -3.96 -8.81 7.19
CA GLU A 81 -2.75 -8.84 6.37
C GLU A 81 -2.04 -7.48 6.40
N GLY A 82 -2.80 -6.40 6.21
CA GLY A 82 -2.32 -5.02 6.26
C GLY A 82 -1.55 -4.73 7.54
N ALA A 83 -2.10 -5.11 8.69
CA ALA A 83 -1.49 -4.94 10.00
C ALA A 83 -0.18 -5.73 10.18
N ALA A 84 -0.02 -6.86 9.47
CA ALA A 84 1.20 -7.65 9.52
C ALA A 84 2.30 -7.06 8.62
N ILE A 85 1.96 -6.68 7.39
CA ILE A 85 2.95 -6.21 6.41
C ILE A 85 3.33 -4.74 6.60
N SER A 86 2.49 -3.93 7.22
CA SER A 86 2.80 -2.52 7.53
C SER A 86 3.99 -2.36 8.47
N LEU A 87 4.22 -3.34 9.35
CA LEU A 87 5.38 -3.38 10.24
C LEU A 87 6.70 -3.47 9.45
N ARG A 88 6.72 -4.24 8.35
CA ARG A 88 7.87 -4.33 7.44
C ARG A 88 8.10 -3.01 6.68
N ALA A 89 7.04 -2.26 6.44
CA ALA A 89 7.11 -0.91 5.88
C ALA A 89 7.45 0.17 6.93
N GLY A 90 7.64 -0.20 8.20
CA GLY A 90 8.14 0.66 9.26
C GLY A 90 7.08 1.22 10.21
N GLU A 91 5.83 0.74 10.16
CA GLU A 91 4.78 1.19 11.10
C GLU A 91 5.23 0.95 12.55
N ASN A 92 5.14 1.98 13.39
CA ASN A 92 5.32 1.84 14.82
C ASN A 92 3.98 1.45 15.47
N PRO A 93 3.87 0.24 16.06
CA PRO A 93 2.64 -0.23 16.68
C PRO A 93 2.21 0.58 17.92
N ASN A 94 3.07 1.45 18.43
CA ASN A 94 2.82 2.35 19.55
C ASN A 94 2.53 3.79 19.10
N SER A 95 2.44 4.05 17.80
CA SER A 95 2.12 5.39 17.29
C SER A 95 0.68 5.77 17.69
N LEU A 96 0.47 7.00 18.15
CA LEU A 96 -0.83 7.52 18.63
C LEU A 96 -1.93 7.46 17.55
N GLN A 97 -1.56 7.29 16.28
CA GLN A 97 -2.46 7.18 15.13
C GLN A 97 -2.97 5.75 14.89
N ARG A 98 -2.62 4.78 15.74
CA ARG A 98 -3.28 3.48 15.74
C ARG A 98 -4.69 3.65 16.32
N PRO A 99 -5.75 3.20 15.62
CA PRO A 99 -7.06 3.09 16.26
C PRO A 99 -6.89 2.21 17.50
N SER A 100 -7.29 2.72 18.66
CA SER A 100 -7.39 1.93 19.87
C SER A 100 -8.33 0.77 19.56
N GLY A 101 -7.80 -0.45 19.47
CA GLY A 101 -8.64 -1.63 19.32
C GLY A 101 -9.68 -1.63 20.45
N LEU A 102 -10.96 -1.71 20.07
CA LEU A 102 -12.02 -2.22 20.94
C LEU A 102 -11.80 -3.73 21.12
#